data_AF-A0A7M3X1Q6-F1
#
_entry.id   AF-A0A7M3X1Q6-F1
#
_cell.length_a   1.000
_cell.length_b   1.000
_cell.length_c   1.000
_cell.angle_alpha   90.00
_cell.angle_beta   90.00
_cell.angle_gamma   90.00
#
_symmetry.space_group_name_H-M   'P 1'
#
loop_
_entity.id
_entity.type
_entity.pdbx_description
1 polymer ?
#
loop_
_entity_poly.entity_id
_entity_poly.type
_entity_poly.pdbx_seq_one_letter_code
_entity_poly.pdbx_strand_id
1 'polypeptide(L)'
;MRSFYWLSFVLGAIVLVFGAASLRWGSPIFGFGLWVASSWMMLSRLQLLIAGRPAPWTSDLAVELQSIMNRSRTEPCCSVPQPKWELQSISCSTCRAVLSRTARPDLGRPRSEGRIAGFFRLLMTDGYPLAEPLPEPLQEEE
;
A
#
# COMPACT_ATOMS: atom_id res chain seq x y z
N MET A 1 0.69 -9.46 -3.32
CA MET A 1 -0.30 -8.36 -3.28
C MET A 1 -0.98 -8.12 -4.63
N ARG A 2 -0.24 -7.98 -5.76
CA ARG A 2 -0.88 -7.92 -7.10
C ARG A 2 -1.84 -9.09 -7.34
N SER A 3 -1.42 -10.32 -7.00
CA SER A 3 -2.29 -11.50 -7.09
C SER A 3 -3.50 -11.44 -6.15
N PHE A 4 -3.37 -10.89 -4.93
CA PHE A 4 -4.51 -10.74 -4.01
C PHE A 4 -5.54 -9.73 -4.54
N TYR A 5 -5.09 -8.63 -5.14
CA TYR A 5 -5.96 -7.65 -5.78
C TYR A 5 -6.74 -8.28 -6.95
N TRP A 6 -6.06 -9.00 -7.85
CA TRP A 6 -6.73 -9.70 -8.96
C TRP A 6 -7.63 -10.84 -8.48
N LEU A 7 -7.23 -11.59 -7.45
CA LEU A 7 -8.04 -12.65 -6.86
C LEU A 7 -9.32 -12.10 -6.22
N SER A 8 -9.29 -10.86 -5.73
CA SER A 8 -10.46 -10.17 -5.20
C SER A 8 -11.51 -9.88 -6.28
N PHE A 9 -11.10 -9.58 -7.53
CA PHE A 9 -12.01 -9.47 -8.67
C PHE A 9 -12.64 -10.80 -9.04
N VAL A 10 -11.85 -11.88 -9.05
CA VAL A 10 -12.35 -13.24 -9.35
C VAL A 10 -13.38 -13.66 -8.29
N LEU A 11 -13.05 -13.53 -7.01
CA LEU A 11 -13.95 -13.89 -5.92
C LEU A 11 -15.22 -13.02 -5.93
N GLY A 12 -15.07 -11.71 -6.13
CA GLY A 12 -16.21 -10.79 -6.22
C GLY A 12 -17.12 -11.12 -7.40
N ALA A 13 -16.58 -11.48 -8.57
CA ALA A 13 -17.37 -11.90 -9.73
C ALA A 13 -18.17 -13.19 -9.45
N ILE A 14 -17.57 -14.16 -8.77
CA ILE A 14 -18.28 -15.40 -8.36
C ILE A 14 -19.46 -15.06 -7.44
N VAL A 15 -19.23 -14.22 -6.42
CA VAL A 15 -20.28 -13.80 -5.48
C VAL A 15 -21.37 -13.00 -6.18
N LEU A 16 -21.00 -12.16 -7.15
CA LEU A 16 -21.94 -11.36 -7.94
C LEU A 16 -22.84 -12.26 -8.80
N VAL A 17 -22.27 -13.23 -9.53
CA VAL A 17 -23.05 -14.21 -10.29
C VAL A 17 -23.99 -15.01 -9.37
N PHE A 18 -23.51 -15.44 -8.20
CA PHE A 18 -24.33 -16.15 -7.23
C PHE A 18 -25.44 -15.27 -6.65
N GLY A 19 -25.17 -13.99 -6.39
CA GLY A 19 -26.16 -12.99 -5.98
C GLY A 19 -27.26 -12.81 -7.03
N ALA A 20 -26.91 -12.68 -8.31
CA ALA A 20 -27.89 -12.61 -9.41
C ALA A 20 -28.71 -13.88 -9.51
N ALA A 21 -28.06 -15.05 -9.43
CA ALA A 21 -28.75 -16.32 -9.49
C ALA A 21 -29.74 -16.47 -8.32
N SER A 22 -29.34 -16.07 -7.11
CA SER A 22 -30.22 -16.08 -5.93
C SER A 22 -31.37 -15.07 -6.07
N LEU A 23 -31.18 -13.93 -6.72
CA LEU A 23 -32.26 -12.97 -7.00
C LEU A 23 -33.29 -13.55 -8.00
N ARG A 24 -32.82 -14.33 -8.97
CA ARG A 24 -33.66 -14.88 -10.05
C ARG A 24 -34.40 -16.15 -9.64
N TRP A 25 -33.75 -17.04 -8.90
CA TRP A 25 -34.24 -18.40 -8.60
C TRP A 25 -34.29 -18.75 -7.11
N GLY A 26 -33.70 -17.94 -6.23
CA GLY A 26 -33.54 -18.24 -4.81
C GLY A 26 -34.26 -17.24 -3.90
N SER A 27 -33.66 -16.94 -2.74
CA SER A 27 -34.20 -15.96 -1.82
C SER A 27 -33.79 -14.53 -2.23
N PRO A 28 -34.75 -13.61 -2.45
CA PRO A 28 -34.43 -12.25 -2.90
C PRO A 28 -33.61 -11.45 -1.88
N ILE A 29 -33.87 -11.63 -0.58
CA ILE A 29 -33.18 -10.88 0.49
C ILE A 29 -31.69 -11.24 0.53
N PHE A 30 -31.36 -12.53 0.45
CA PHE A 30 -29.98 -13.00 0.45
C PHE A 30 -29.25 -12.59 -0.83
N GLY A 31 -29.89 -12.80 -1.99
CA GLY A 31 -29.33 -12.43 -3.29
C GLY A 31 -29.07 -10.93 -3.40
N PHE A 32 -29.97 -10.09 -2.88
CA PHE A 32 -29.80 -8.64 -2.84
C PHE A 32 -28.58 -8.24 -2.01
N GLY A 33 -28.42 -8.81 -0.81
CA GLY A 33 -27.26 -8.54 0.04
C GLY A 33 -25.93 -8.88 -0.64
N LEU A 34 -25.85 -10.07 -1.25
CA LEU A 34 -24.66 -10.49 -2.01
C LEU A 34 -24.40 -9.60 -3.22
N TRP A 35 -25.45 -9.28 -3.99
CA TRP A 35 -25.35 -8.47 -5.20
C TRP A 35 -24.86 -7.05 -4.90
N VAL A 36 -25.45 -6.38 -3.91
CA VAL A 36 -25.06 -5.02 -3.53
C VAL A 36 -23.64 -4.97 -2.97
N ALA A 37 -23.30 -5.87 -2.04
CA ALA A 37 -21.98 -5.89 -1.42
C ALA A 37 -20.87 -6.18 -2.45
N SER A 38 -21.06 -7.18 -3.33
CA SER A 38 -20.09 -7.53 -4.37
C SER A 38 -19.98 -6.44 -5.44
N SER A 39 -21.09 -5.83 -5.86
CA SER A 39 -21.08 -4.72 -6.82
C SER A 39 -20.35 -3.51 -6.25
N TRP A 40 -20.60 -3.16 -4.99
CA TRP A 40 -19.89 -2.08 -4.30
C TRP A 40 -18.38 -2.35 -4.18
N MET A 41 -18.00 -3.58 -3.82
CA MET A 41 -16.59 -3.99 -3.80
C MET A 41 -15.95 -3.88 -5.19
N MET A 42 -16.61 -4.35 -6.24
CA MET A 42 -16.10 -4.25 -7.62
C MET A 42 -15.90 -2.80 -8.04
N LEU A 43 -16.88 -1.93 -7.78
CA LEU A 43 -16.81 -0.50 -8.12
C LEU A 43 -15.69 0.21 -7.36
N SER A 44 -15.60 0.01 -6.04
CA SER A 44 -14.55 0.62 -5.22
C SER A 44 -13.14 0.19 -5.65
N ARG A 45 -12.97 -1.07 -6.07
CA ARG A 45 -11.70 -1.55 -6.61
C ARG A 45 -11.44 -1.04 -8.02
N LEU A 46 -12.46 -0.87 -8.86
CA LEU A 46 -12.33 -0.32 -10.21
C LEU A 46 -11.93 1.16 -10.18
N GLN A 47 -12.37 1.92 -9.17
CA GLN A 47 -11.94 3.31 -8.96
C GLN A 47 -10.42 3.45 -8.85
N LEU A 48 -9.73 2.43 -8.32
CA LEU A 48 -8.27 2.43 -8.22
C LEU A 48 -7.58 2.43 -9.61
N LEU A 49 -8.25 1.95 -10.65
CA LEU A 49 -7.72 1.96 -12.02
C LEU A 49 -7.84 3.32 -12.71
N ILE A 50 -8.79 4.15 -12.29
CA ILE A 50 -9.13 5.42 -12.95
C ILE A 50 -8.52 6.61 -12.21
N ALA A 51 -8.57 6.61 -10.87
CA ALA A 51 -8.15 7.74 -10.03
C ALA A 51 -7.51 7.30 -8.70
N GLY A 52 -7.07 6.04 -8.62
CA GLY A 52 -6.46 5.48 -7.41
C GLY A 52 -5.07 6.03 -7.12
N ARG A 53 -4.71 6.09 -5.84
CA ARG A 53 -3.30 6.17 -5.44
C ARG A 53 -2.58 4.92 -5.99
N PRO A 54 -1.35 5.04 -6.53
CA PRO A 54 -0.58 3.89 -6.96
C PRO A 54 -0.19 3.03 -5.75
N ALA A 55 -0.07 1.72 -5.98
CA ALA A 55 0.33 0.80 -4.92
C ALA A 55 1.69 1.23 -4.32
N PRO A 56 1.84 1.24 -2.99
CA PRO A 56 3.04 1.75 -2.32
C PRO A 56 4.25 0.79 -2.41
N TRP A 57 4.13 -0.34 -3.12
CA TRP A 57 5.19 -1.35 -3.33
C TRP A 57 5.55 -1.50 -4.81
N THR A 58 5.88 -0.42 -5.50
CA THR A 58 6.26 -0.45 -6.92
C THR A 58 7.69 -0.94 -7.13
N SER A 59 8.00 -1.37 -8.36
CA SER A 59 9.38 -1.61 -8.80
C SER A 59 10.24 -0.37 -8.64
N ASP A 60 9.65 0.80 -8.87
CA ASP A 60 10.34 2.10 -8.83
C ASP A 60 10.83 2.39 -7.42
N LEU A 61 10.03 2.07 -6.40
CA LEU A 61 10.46 2.17 -5.00
C LEU A 61 11.63 1.22 -4.70
N ALA A 62 11.62 0.00 -5.25
CA ALA A 62 12.74 -0.92 -5.05
C ALA A 62 14.04 -0.40 -5.69
N VAL A 63 13.93 0.22 -6.87
CA VAL A 63 15.05 0.88 -7.54
C VAL A 63 15.54 2.10 -6.74
N GLU A 64 14.63 2.92 -6.21
CA GLU A 64 14.95 4.05 -5.33
C GLU A 64 15.68 3.59 -4.06
N LEU A 65 15.21 2.52 -3.42
CA LEU A 65 15.88 1.95 -2.26
C LEU A 65 17.30 1.48 -2.59
N GLN A 66 17.46 0.80 -3.71
CA GLN A 66 18.78 0.36 -4.16
C GLN A 66 19.69 1.54 -4.48
N SER A 67 19.15 2.62 -5.07
CA SER A 67 19.92 3.83 -5.38
C SER A 67 20.39 4.53 -4.10
N ILE A 68 19.55 4.62 -3.07
CA ILE A 68 19.93 5.16 -1.75
C ILE A 68 21.04 4.33 -1.11
N MET A 69 20.92 3.00 -1.14
CA MET A 69 21.94 2.09 -0.62
C MET A 69 23.26 2.22 -1.39
N ASN A 70 23.22 2.33 -2.71
CA ASN A 70 24.40 2.54 -3.54
C ASN A 70 25.05 3.90 -3.24
N ARG A 71 24.25 4.97 -3.16
CA ARG A 71 24.71 6.33 -2.86
C ARG A 71 25.38 6.41 -1.49
N SER A 72 24.85 5.71 -0.49
CA SER A 72 25.49 5.65 0.83
C SER A 72 26.91 5.06 0.82
N ARG A 73 27.29 4.33 -0.24
CA ARG A 73 28.65 3.76 -0.40
C ARG A 73 29.56 4.66 -1.24
N THR A 74 29.02 5.32 -2.26
CA THR A 74 29.80 6.17 -3.18
C THR A 74 29.93 7.61 -2.68
N GLU A 75 28.84 8.17 -2.15
CA GLU A 75 28.69 9.53 -1.64
C GLU A 75 28.07 9.49 -0.23
N PRO A 76 28.83 9.05 0.78
CA PRO A 76 28.30 8.86 2.11
C PRO A 76 27.95 10.21 2.74
N CYS A 77 26.77 10.30 3.37
CA CYS A 77 26.34 11.49 4.11
C CYS A 77 27.15 11.74 5.41
N CYS A 78 27.86 10.73 5.92
CA CYS A 78 28.70 10.80 7.11
C CYS A 78 29.71 9.64 7.12
N SER A 79 30.63 9.60 8.10
CA SER A 79 31.66 8.55 8.21
C SER A 79 31.11 7.12 8.30
N VAL A 80 29.96 6.92 8.95
CA VAL A 80 29.30 5.61 9.08
C VAL A 80 27.83 5.75 8.66
N PRO A 81 27.52 5.72 7.36
CA PRO A 81 26.16 5.90 6.87
C PRO A 81 25.31 4.66 7.17
N GLN A 82 24.20 4.87 7.87
CA GLN A 82 23.25 3.83 8.25
C GLN A 82 21.83 4.25 7.84
N PRO A 83 21.45 4.08 6.57
CA PRO A 83 20.10 4.39 6.10
C PRO A 83 19.08 3.50 6.81
N LYS A 84 18.06 4.12 7.40
CA LYS A 84 16.93 3.42 8.04
C LYS A 84 15.61 4.09 7.62
N TRP A 85 14.56 3.30 7.62
CA TRP A 85 13.20 3.81 7.47
C TRP A 85 12.73 4.48 8.76
N GLU A 86 12.37 5.75 8.67
CA GLU A 86 11.55 6.47 9.65
C GLU A 86 10.09 6.48 9.20
N LEU A 87 9.21 7.17 9.96
CA LEU A 87 7.77 7.12 9.70
C LEU A 87 7.40 7.80 8.36
N GLN A 88 8.07 8.92 8.06
CA GLN A 88 7.77 9.81 6.93
C GLN A 88 8.90 9.91 5.89
N SER A 89 10.03 9.25 6.13
CA SER A 89 11.24 9.36 5.30
C SER A 89 12.18 8.18 5.49
N ILE A 90 13.21 8.13 4.64
CA ILE A 90 14.42 7.35 4.85
C ILE A 90 15.51 8.33 5.30
N SER A 91 16.07 8.10 6.48
CA SER A 91 17.11 8.96 7.04
C SER A 91 18.27 8.14 7.59
N CYS A 92 19.44 8.77 7.71
CA CYS A 92 20.59 8.14 8.32
C CYS A 92 20.45 8.13 9.85
N SER A 93 20.63 6.97 10.51
CA SER A 93 20.58 6.90 11.97
C SER A 93 21.70 7.69 12.65
N THR A 94 22.86 7.79 12.00
CA THR A 94 24.08 8.43 12.53
C THR A 94 24.01 9.96 12.46
N CYS A 95 23.77 10.52 11.27
CA CYS A 95 23.80 11.98 11.05
C CYS A 95 22.42 12.61 10.86
N ARG A 96 21.34 11.82 10.85
CA ARG A 96 19.95 12.26 10.59
C ARG A 96 19.72 12.97 9.26
N ALA A 97 20.66 12.87 8.32
CA ALA A 97 20.45 13.35 6.96
C ALA A 97 19.26 12.63 6.32
N VAL A 98 18.36 13.39 5.68
CA VAL A 98 17.22 12.87 4.94
C VAL A 98 17.71 12.40 3.57
N LEU A 99 17.58 11.10 3.31
CA LEU A 99 18.04 10.46 2.07
C LEU A 99 16.91 10.32 1.05
N SER A 100 15.69 10.10 1.52
CA SER A 100 14.46 10.16 0.72
C SER A 100 13.29 10.59 1.60
N ARG A 101 12.34 11.32 1.02
CA ARG A 101 11.13 11.82 1.69
C ARG A 101 9.94 10.86 1.55
N THR A 102 10.14 9.70 0.94
CA THR A 102 9.10 8.70 0.77
C THR A 102 8.68 8.14 2.13
N ALA A 103 7.38 8.08 2.39
CA ALA A 103 6.84 7.48 3.60
C ALA A 103 6.96 5.95 3.55
N ARG A 104 7.19 5.33 4.71
CA ARG A 104 7.43 3.88 4.81
C ARG A 104 6.16 3.07 4.50
N PRO A 105 6.16 2.22 3.46
CA PRO A 105 5.06 1.28 3.24
C PRO A 105 4.92 0.29 4.39
N ASP A 106 3.68 -0.08 4.74
CA ASP A 106 3.40 -1.02 5.84
C ASP A 106 3.54 -2.49 5.39
N LEU A 107 3.67 -2.74 4.08
CA LEU A 107 3.87 -4.07 3.52
C LEU A 107 5.29 -4.60 3.82
N GLY A 108 5.39 -5.85 4.30
CA GLY A 108 6.69 -6.50 4.56
C GLY A 108 7.36 -6.09 5.88
N ARG A 109 6.74 -5.23 6.69
CA ARG A 109 7.25 -4.86 8.01
C ARG A 109 7.19 -6.06 8.99
N PRO A 110 8.29 -6.39 9.70
CA PRO A 110 8.22 -7.32 10.83
C PRO A 110 7.34 -6.69 11.93
N ARG A 111 6.32 -7.41 12.38
CA ARG A 111 5.33 -6.92 13.35
C ARG A 111 5.45 -7.63 14.69
N SER A 112 5.40 -6.85 15.77
CA SER A 112 5.25 -7.34 17.15
C SER A 112 3.78 -7.58 17.53
N GLU A 113 2.83 -7.00 16.79
CA GLU A 113 1.38 -7.04 17.03
C GLU A 113 0.73 -8.43 16.79
N GLY A 114 1.52 -9.47 16.46
CA GLY A 114 1.02 -10.80 16.14
C GLY A 114 0.44 -10.91 14.73
N ARG A 115 0.27 -12.16 14.24
CA ARG A 115 -0.12 -12.43 12.84
C ARG A 115 -1.52 -11.93 12.49
N ILE A 116 -2.48 -12.08 13.41
CA ILE A 116 -3.90 -11.78 13.16
C ILE A 116 -4.14 -10.26 13.11
N ALA A 117 -3.73 -9.51 14.14
CA ALA A 117 -3.91 -8.06 14.17
C ALA A 117 -3.15 -7.37 13.03
N GLY A 118 -1.92 -7.83 12.75
CA GLY A 118 -1.15 -7.36 11.60
C GLY A 118 -1.82 -7.62 10.25
N PHE A 119 -2.53 -8.75 10.11
CA PHE A 119 -3.30 -9.07 8.91
C PHE A 119 -4.51 -8.14 8.73
N PHE A 120 -5.30 -7.93 9.79
CA PHE A 120 -6.43 -7.00 9.74
C PHE A 120 -6.02 -5.57 9.41
N ARG A 121 -4.91 -5.10 10.00
CA ARG A 121 -4.35 -3.79 9.67
C ARG A 121 -3.95 -3.70 8.20
N LEU A 122 -3.27 -4.71 7.65
CA LEU A 122 -2.93 -4.74 6.23
C LEU A 122 -4.16 -4.74 5.31
N LEU A 123 -5.25 -5.39 5.71
CA LEU A 123 -6.51 -5.35 4.97
C LEU A 123 -7.16 -3.96 5.01
N MET A 124 -7.13 -3.29 6.16
CA MET A 124 -7.71 -1.96 6.31
C MET A 124 -6.89 -0.88 5.62
N THR A 125 -5.56 -0.93 5.74
CA THR A 125 -4.67 0.07 5.14
C THR A 125 -4.29 -0.27 3.71
N ASP A 126 -4.67 -1.45 3.21
CA ASP A 126 -4.19 -2.02 1.94
C ASP A 126 -2.64 -1.97 1.82
N GLY A 127 -1.90 -1.85 2.94
CA GLY A 127 -0.43 -1.71 2.96
C GLY A 127 0.13 -0.30 2.66
N TYR A 128 -0.74 0.72 2.56
CA TYR A 128 -0.33 2.13 2.45
C TYR A 128 0.39 2.64 3.72
N PRO A 129 1.30 3.62 3.58
CA PRO A 129 1.92 4.27 4.73
C PRO A 129 0.86 4.93 5.61
N LEU A 130 1.04 4.83 6.93
CA LEU A 130 0.15 5.49 7.90
C LEU A 130 0.39 7.00 8.03
N ALA A 131 1.57 7.46 7.64
CA ALA A 131 1.97 8.85 7.73
C ALA A 131 2.19 9.41 6.32
N GLU A 132 1.91 10.69 6.17
CA GLU A 132 2.23 11.41 4.95
C GLU A 132 3.75 11.56 4.81
N PRO A 133 4.26 11.55 3.56
CA PRO A 133 5.67 11.79 3.29
C PRO A 133 6.08 13.16 3.81
N LEU A 134 7.36 13.32 4.13
CA LEU A 134 7.90 14.61 4.53
C LEU A 134 7.72 15.62 3.37
N PRO A 135 7.21 16.84 3.63
CA PRO A 135 7.02 17.86 2.60
C PRO A 135 8.36 18.18 1.93
N GLU A 136 8.32 18.52 0.65
CA GLU A 136 9.50 19.03 -0.05
C GLU A 136 9.96 20.35 0.60
N PRO A 137 11.28 20.61 0.66
CA PRO A 137 11.76 21.89 1.18
C PRO A 137 11.21 22.99 0.27
N LEU A 138 10.66 24.05 0.86
CA LEU A 138 10.28 25.25 0.12
C LEU A 138 11.54 25.73 -0.62
N GLN A 139 11.52 25.71 -1.94
CA GLN A 139 12.54 26.37 -2.73
C GLN A 139 12.34 27.87 -2.50
N GLU A 140 13.19 28.48 -1.67
CA GLU A 140 13.35 29.93 -1.69
C GLU A 140 13.95 30.26 -3.06
N GLU A 141 13.10 30.79 -3.96
CA GLU A 141 13.55 31.37 -5.22
C GLU A 141 14.48 32.55 -4.89
N GLU A 142 15.79 32.36 -5.08
CA GLU A 142 16.80 33.44 -5.10
C GLU A 142 16.75 34.23 -6.42
#